data_AF-R7TN90-F1
#
_entry.id   AF-R7TN90-F1
#
_cell.length_a   1.000
_cell.length_b   1.000
_cell.length_c   1.000
_cell.angle_alpha   90.00
_cell.angle_beta   90.00
_cell.angle_gamma   90.00
#
_symmetry.space_group_name_H-M   'P 1'
#
loop_
_entity.id
_entity.type
_entity.pdbx_description
1 polymer ?
#
loop_
_entity_poly.entity_id
_entity_poly.type
_entity_poly.pdbx_seq_one_letter_code
_entity_poly.pdbx_strand_id
1 'polypeptide(L)'
;MDCYTEVDCNHDLQMTSRQPKTVEFAIESHGGASETRAFLVDQGRYFCETKALLTLLPKLTDIFKIGLSLLTKAHRIDLNGLRNEQRPSFKNLCWWNWTFQTRFLFASPNRKKLKHMKGGEAVEGMKQVAELLVHVLAVSAAAWDFQLIRLRRVGCMLSQKAIHLGTVIGSGADQANIKKAISDLHVSTNMLASTFSHCSSDVLCSLFKTNCTSFYGSPLWNLDQTHTIQLHISWRKCIGKLFGLHPRTRSKYIPSLVRCSDLPVQLLSRFANFWYKCSFNANTLLSICAKLSLTSSSIAACNLKLLAAYLSCDASSLCMLGAPLSSFVQDQWKRSVRDGEAALASAVAELRDVVRGHSSPILSIAEARRLLLEVCLSEV
;
A
#
# COMPACT_ATOMS: atom_id res chain seq x y z
N MET A 1 2.77 35.68 -50.29
CA MET A 1 3.41 36.98 -50.03
C MET A 1 2.90 37.44 -48.69
N ASP A 2 3.68 37.18 -47.65
CA ASP A 2 3.76 37.95 -46.40
C ASP A 2 4.98 37.40 -45.66
N CYS A 3 5.97 38.26 -45.48
CA CYS A 3 7.32 37.94 -45.06
C CYS A 3 7.39 37.70 -43.55
N TYR A 4 7.95 36.57 -43.13
CA TYR A 4 8.51 36.41 -41.78
C TYR A 4 9.99 36.76 -41.84
N THR A 5 10.38 37.87 -41.23
CA THR A 5 11.77 38.21 -40.91
C THR A 5 12.21 37.46 -39.66
N GLU A 6 13.29 36.68 -39.81
CA GLU A 6 14.10 36.15 -38.73
C GLU A 6 14.64 37.30 -37.86
N VAL A 7 14.54 37.16 -36.55
CA VAL A 7 15.24 38.00 -35.57
C VAL A 7 16.19 37.09 -34.81
N ASP A 8 17.48 37.27 -35.09
CA ASP A 8 18.60 36.81 -34.29
C ASP A 8 18.50 37.36 -32.86
N CYS A 9 18.56 36.47 -31.87
CA CYS A 9 18.75 36.84 -30.48
C CYS A 9 20.07 36.28 -30.00
N ASN A 10 21.12 37.09 -30.13
CA ASN A 10 22.39 36.94 -29.46
C ASN A 10 22.59 38.19 -28.60
N HIS A 11 22.27 38.14 -27.30
CA HIS A 11 22.69 39.17 -26.33
C HIS A 11 22.66 38.65 -24.87
N ASP A 12 23.86 38.57 -24.31
CA ASP A 12 24.30 38.92 -22.96
C ASP A 12 23.26 39.02 -21.83
N LEU A 13 23.42 38.10 -20.87
CA LEU A 13 22.80 38.14 -19.55
C LEU A 13 23.53 39.15 -18.64
N GLN A 14 22.97 40.36 -18.49
CA GLN A 14 23.19 41.17 -17.30
C GLN A 14 22.14 40.83 -16.24
N MET A 15 22.60 40.38 -15.07
CA MET A 15 21.78 40.19 -13.88
C MET A 15 21.42 41.54 -13.26
N THR A 16 20.12 41.84 -13.16
CA THR A 16 19.62 42.87 -12.23
C THR A 16 18.61 42.25 -11.25
N SER A 17 18.95 42.34 -9.98
CA SER A 17 18.13 41.97 -8.82
C SER A 17 16.82 42.78 -8.77
N ARG A 18 15.67 42.11 -8.67
CA ARG A 18 14.40 42.73 -8.27
C ARG A 18 13.88 42.08 -6.99
N GLN A 19 13.62 42.92 -6.00
CA GLN A 19 13.00 42.58 -4.72
C GLN A 19 11.53 42.18 -4.88
N PRO A 20 10.98 41.33 -4.00
CA PRO A 20 9.59 40.89 -4.08
C PRO A 20 8.63 41.96 -3.55
N LYS A 21 7.59 42.28 -4.33
CA LYS A 21 6.44 43.05 -3.88
C LYS A 21 5.46 42.14 -3.13
N THR A 22 5.10 42.56 -1.93
CA THR A 22 4.02 42.05 -1.09
C THR A 22 2.68 42.23 -1.82
N VAL A 23 1.88 41.16 -1.91
CA VAL A 23 0.49 41.20 -2.37
C VAL A 23 -0.38 40.89 -1.16
N GLU A 24 -1.10 41.90 -0.67
CA GLU A 24 -2.19 41.74 0.30
C GLU A 24 -3.40 41.13 -0.41
N PHE A 25 -3.93 40.04 0.15
CA PHE A 25 -5.25 39.54 -0.20
C PHE A 25 -6.20 39.80 0.97
N ALA A 26 -7.21 40.62 0.72
CA ALA A 26 -8.36 40.77 1.59
C ALA A 26 -9.19 39.48 1.56
N ILE A 27 -9.55 38.96 2.74
CA ILE A 27 -10.49 37.84 2.91
C ILE A 27 -11.76 38.43 3.51
N GLU A 28 -12.83 38.47 2.70
CA GLU A 28 -14.19 38.68 3.18
C GLU A 28 -14.71 37.40 3.85
N SER A 29 -15.19 37.56 5.09
CA SER A 29 -15.76 36.51 5.91
C SER A 29 -17.26 36.36 5.67
N HIS A 30 -17.70 35.19 5.23
CA HIS A 30 -19.07 34.72 5.43
C HIS A 30 -19.08 33.42 6.23
N GLY A 31 -19.65 33.50 7.43
CA GLY A 31 -19.84 32.39 8.34
C GLY A 31 -21.01 31.50 7.94
N GLY A 32 -20.90 30.21 8.27
CA GLY A 32 -21.96 29.23 8.12
C GLY A 32 -21.64 27.97 8.91
N ALA A 33 -22.33 27.80 10.04
CA ALA A 33 -22.21 26.68 10.96
C ALA A 33 -22.46 25.33 10.27
N SER A 34 -21.43 24.48 10.14
CA SER A 34 -21.60 23.07 9.76
C SER A 34 -20.64 22.08 10.44
N GLU A 35 -19.59 22.54 11.14
CA GLU A 35 -18.57 21.65 11.70
C GLU A 35 -18.96 20.93 13.00
N THR A 36 -19.97 21.39 13.73
CA THR A 36 -20.34 20.78 15.02
C THR A 36 -21.13 19.46 14.88
N ARG A 37 -21.60 19.10 13.67
CA ARG A 37 -22.33 17.84 13.44
C ARG A 37 -21.42 16.65 13.12
N ALA A 38 -20.22 16.87 12.57
CA ALA A 38 -19.31 15.78 12.24
C ALA A 38 -18.67 15.15 13.49
N PHE A 39 -18.47 15.93 14.55
CA PHE A 39 -17.83 15.47 15.80
C PHE A 39 -18.75 14.59 16.67
N LEU A 40 -20.07 14.75 16.58
CA LEU A 40 -21.04 13.96 17.34
C LEU A 40 -21.36 12.60 16.68
N VAL A 41 -21.18 12.47 15.36
CA VAL A 41 -21.36 11.20 14.64
C VAL A 41 -20.22 10.22 14.94
N ASP A 42 -19.01 10.72 15.22
CA ASP A 42 -17.85 9.89 15.49
C ASP A 42 -17.87 9.31 16.92
N GLN A 43 -18.29 10.09 17.92
CA GLN A 43 -18.51 9.64 19.30
C GLN A 43 -19.57 8.52 19.41
N GLY A 44 -20.60 8.54 18.54
CA GLY A 44 -21.63 7.51 18.49
C GLY A 44 -21.14 6.14 17.97
N ARG A 45 -20.10 6.11 17.13
CA ARG A 45 -19.54 4.85 16.59
C ARG A 45 -18.69 4.10 17.61
N TYR A 46 -17.89 4.82 18.41
CA TYR A 46 -17.13 4.23 19.52
C TYR A 46 -18.05 3.57 20.57
N PHE A 47 -19.25 4.11 20.80
CA PHE A 47 -20.20 3.55 21.75
C PHE A 47 -20.85 2.24 21.27
N CYS A 48 -21.10 2.09 19.97
CA CYS A 48 -21.69 0.88 19.38
C CYS A 48 -20.72 -0.31 19.34
N GLU A 49 -19.43 -0.08 19.03
CA GLU A 49 -18.42 -1.14 19.02
C GLU A 49 -18.11 -1.66 20.43
N THR A 50 -18.12 -0.77 21.43
CA THR A 50 -17.94 -1.15 22.84
C THR A 50 -19.11 -2.02 23.35
N LYS A 51 -20.34 -1.78 22.87
CA LYS A 51 -21.53 -2.55 23.25
C LYS A 51 -21.56 -3.96 22.62
N ALA A 52 -21.02 -4.11 21.41
CA ALA A 52 -20.88 -5.42 20.76
C ALA A 52 -19.80 -6.31 21.44
N LEU A 53 -18.73 -5.70 21.94
CA LEU A 53 -17.70 -6.40 22.72
C LEU A 53 -18.17 -6.74 24.15
N LEU A 54 -18.90 -5.83 24.81
CA LEU A 54 -19.49 -6.07 26.14
C LEU A 54 -20.57 -7.16 26.14
N THR A 55 -21.24 -7.41 25.01
CA THR A 55 -22.23 -8.51 24.88
C THR A 55 -21.58 -9.87 24.62
N LEU A 56 -20.31 -9.91 24.19
CA LEU A 56 -19.52 -11.15 24.02
C LEU A 56 -18.78 -11.55 25.30
N LEU A 57 -18.48 -10.60 26.19
CA LEU A 57 -17.75 -10.85 27.44
C LEU A 57 -18.41 -11.92 28.34
N PRO A 58 -19.75 -11.90 28.60
CA PRO A 58 -20.39 -12.90 29.43
C PRO A 58 -20.29 -14.31 28.83
N LYS A 59 -20.44 -14.43 27.50
CA LYS A 59 -20.33 -15.71 26.79
C LYS A 59 -18.93 -16.30 26.85
N LEU A 60 -17.90 -15.45 26.75
CA LEU A 60 -16.51 -15.87 26.95
C LEU A 60 -16.21 -16.26 28.40
N THR A 61 -16.84 -15.57 29.36
CA THR A 61 -16.71 -15.87 30.79
C THR A 61 -17.34 -17.22 31.13
N ASP A 62 -18.48 -17.56 30.51
CA ASP A 62 -19.14 -18.85 30.69
C ASP A 62 -18.35 -19.99 30.04
N ILE A 63 -17.76 -19.78 28.86
CA ILE A 63 -16.84 -20.74 28.22
C ILE A 63 -15.60 -20.97 29.11
N PHE A 64 -15.04 -19.91 29.70
CA PHE A 64 -13.92 -20.02 30.63
C PHE A 64 -14.30 -20.77 31.92
N LYS A 65 -15.47 -20.50 32.50
CA LYS A 65 -15.98 -21.22 33.68
C LYS A 65 -16.21 -22.70 33.40
N ILE A 66 -16.73 -23.04 32.22
CA ILE A 66 -16.90 -24.43 31.78
C ILE A 66 -15.54 -25.11 31.61
N GLY A 67 -14.59 -24.45 30.95
CA GLY A 67 -13.22 -24.96 30.79
C GLY A 67 -12.51 -25.19 32.13
N LEU A 68 -12.62 -24.23 33.07
CA LEU A 68 -12.01 -24.33 34.39
C LEU A 68 -12.67 -25.43 35.26
N SER A 69 -13.99 -25.60 35.15
CA SER A 69 -14.76 -26.69 35.81
C SER A 69 -14.37 -28.08 35.29
N LEU A 70 -14.12 -28.20 33.97
CA LEU A 70 -13.66 -29.44 33.36
C LEU A 70 -12.21 -29.76 33.74
N LEU A 71 -11.34 -28.76 33.80
CA LEU A 71 -9.95 -28.89 34.27
C LEU A 71 -9.87 -29.30 35.75
N THR A 72 -10.69 -28.70 36.61
CA THR A 72 -10.74 -29.09 38.04
C THR A 72 -11.35 -30.47 38.27
N LYS A 73 -12.29 -30.91 37.42
CA LYS A 73 -12.78 -32.30 37.43
C LYS A 73 -11.73 -33.29 36.93
N ALA A 74 -10.97 -32.95 35.89
CA ALA A 74 -9.89 -33.79 35.39
C ALA A 74 -8.75 -33.96 36.43
N HIS A 75 -8.40 -32.88 37.15
CA HIS A 75 -7.36 -32.93 38.18
C HIS A 75 -7.77 -33.67 39.47
N ARG A 76 -9.07 -33.86 39.74
CA ARG A 76 -9.56 -34.67 40.88
C ARG A 76 -9.55 -36.17 40.62
N ILE A 77 -9.29 -36.62 39.39
CA ILE A 77 -9.32 -38.03 39.02
C ILE A 77 -7.96 -38.73 39.24
N ASP A 78 -6.87 -38.00 39.48
CA ASP A 78 -5.54 -38.62 39.54
C ASP A 78 -4.62 -38.05 40.63
N LEU A 79 -4.85 -38.45 41.88
CA LEU A 79 -3.95 -38.20 43.01
C LEU A 79 -3.67 -39.46 43.84
N ASN A 80 -3.55 -40.63 43.20
CA ASN A 80 -3.12 -41.86 43.90
C ASN A 80 -2.02 -42.67 43.21
N GLY A 81 -1.46 -42.24 42.09
CA GLY A 81 -0.36 -42.97 41.44
C GLY A 81 0.70 -42.02 40.92
N LEU A 82 1.83 -41.92 41.65
CA LEU A 82 3.20 -41.70 41.16
C LEU A 82 4.05 -41.09 42.28
N ARG A 83 4.51 -41.95 43.20
CA ARG A 83 5.74 -41.73 43.97
C ARG A 83 6.86 -42.45 43.23
N ASN A 84 7.99 -41.74 43.08
CA ASN A 84 9.30 -42.20 42.64
C ASN A 84 9.48 -42.38 41.13
N GLU A 85 10.22 -41.46 40.49
CA GLU A 85 11.53 -41.76 39.86
C GLU A 85 12.19 -40.50 39.31
N GLN A 86 13.46 -40.64 38.95
CA GLN A 86 14.54 -39.65 38.94
C GLN A 86 14.47 -38.58 37.83
N ARG A 87 15.08 -37.42 38.10
CA ARG A 87 15.33 -36.32 37.15
C ARG A 87 16.45 -36.69 36.16
N PRO A 88 16.30 -36.40 34.85
CA PRO A 88 17.43 -36.12 33.98
C PRO A 88 17.50 -34.63 33.58
N SER A 89 18.74 -34.18 33.31
CA SER A 89 19.13 -32.80 33.06
C SER A 89 18.65 -32.21 31.72
N PHE A 90 18.45 -30.89 31.75
CA PHE A 90 17.72 -30.04 30.79
C PHE A 90 18.41 -29.75 29.44
N LYS A 91 19.12 -30.69 28.79
CA LYS A 91 19.87 -30.37 27.54
C LYS A 91 19.59 -31.19 26.28
N ASN A 92 18.77 -32.24 26.31
CA ASN A 92 18.54 -33.07 25.11
C ASN A 92 17.07 -33.18 24.62
N LEU A 93 16.16 -32.32 25.10
CA LEU A 93 14.73 -32.42 24.74
C LEU A 93 14.31 -31.67 23.46
N CYS A 94 15.21 -30.88 22.84
CA CYS A 94 14.82 -29.99 21.74
C CYS A 94 14.91 -30.62 20.34
N TRP A 95 15.45 -31.83 20.18
CA TRP A 95 15.61 -32.44 18.85
C TRP A 95 14.62 -33.56 18.54
N TRP A 96 13.98 -34.16 19.55
CA TRP A 96 13.02 -35.26 19.35
C TRP A 96 11.56 -34.81 19.19
N ASN A 97 11.21 -33.60 19.62
CA ASN A 97 9.82 -33.14 19.63
C ASN A 97 9.34 -32.59 18.26
N TRP A 98 10.27 -32.19 17.39
CA TRP A 98 9.89 -31.52 16.13
C TRP A 98 9.52 -32.50 15.00
N THR A 99 10.11 -33.70 14.97
CA THR A 99 9.85 -34.71 13.94
C THR A 99 8.58 -35.53 14.17
N PHE A 100 8.00 -35.51 15.38
CA PHE A 100 6.77 -36.26 15.69
C PHE A 100 5.49 -35.44 15.42
N GLN A 101 5.53 -34.11 15.58
CA GLN A 101 4.35 -33.25 15.42
C GLN A 101 3.94 -32.99 13.96
N THR A 102 4.84 -33.11 12.98
CA THR A 102 4.54 -32.80 11.57
C THR A 102 3.77 -33.91 10.84
N ARG A 103 3.78 -35.15 11.33
CA ARG A 103 3.08 -36.27 10.66
C ARG A 103 1.61 -36.46 11.05
N PHE A 104 1.11 -35.82 12.11
CA PHE A 104 -0.28 -36.00 12.56
C PHE A 104 -1.23 -34.87 12.17
N LEU A 105 -0.71 -33.74 11.69
CA LEU A 105 -1.51 -32.57 11.27
C LEU A 105 -2.25 -32.78 9.93
N PHE A 106 -2.02 -33.88 9.22
CA PHE A 106 -2.73 -34.23 7.98
C PHE A 106 -3.49 -35.54 8.12
N ALA A 107 -4.48 -35.59 9.02
CA ALA A 107 -5.56 -36.56 8.91
C ALA A 107 -6.86 -36.05 9.55
N SER A 108 -7.87 -35.92 8.70
CA SER A 108 -9.29 -36.13 8.97
C SER A 108 -10.20 -34.90 9.11
N PRO A 109 -11.05 -34.66 8.09
CA PRO A 109 -12.28 -33.90 8.21
C PRO A 109 -13.42 -34.82 8.68
N ASN A 110 -14.06 -34.54 9.82
CA ASN A 110 -15.50 -34.82 10.03
C ASN A 110 -16.00 -34.42 11.44
N ARG A 111 -16.99 -33.51 11.48
CA ARG A 111 -17.70 -33.07 12.71
C ARG A 111 -18.46 -34.19 13.43
N LYS A 112 -18.68 -35.36 12.82
CA LYS A 112 -19.45 -36.46 13.42
C LYS A 112 -18.66 -37.34 14.41
N LYS A 113 -17.33 -37.19 14.51
CA LYS A 113 -16.49 -38.04 15.39
C LYS A 113 -16.38 -37.55 16.84
N LEU A 114 -16.76 -36.31 17.17
CA LEU A 114 -16.56 -35.75 18.51
C LEU A 114 -17.45 -36.39 19.61
N LYS A 115 -18.55 -37.07 19.25
CA LYS A 115 -19.46 -37.71 20.23
C LYS A 115 -18.96 -39.05 20.80
N HIS A 116 -17.88 -39.62 20.24
CA HIS A 116 -17.35 -40.94 20.66
C HIS A 116 -15.87 -40.94 21.04
N MET A 117 -15.25 -39.76 21.23
CA MET A 117 -13.84 -39.70 21.64
C MET A 117 -13.70 -40.10 23.12
N LYS A 118 -12.85 -41.11 23.38
CA LYS A 118 -12.48 -41.51 24.75
C LYS A 118 -11.78 -40.34 25.45
N GLY A 119 -11.97 -40.23 26.77
CA GLY A 119 -11.63 -39.03 27.56
C GLY A 119 -10.23 -38.44 27.36
N GLY A 120 -9.23 -39.25 26.98
CA GLY A 120 -7.86 -38.75 26.73
C GLY A 120 -7.72 -37.87 25.47
N GLU A 121 -8.42 -38.18 24.38
CA GLU A 121 -8.27 -37.41 23.12
C GLU A 121 -9.05 -36.07 23.18
N ALA A 122 -10.12 -36.02 23.97
CA ALA A 122 -10.86 -34.78 24.24
C ALA A 122 -10.03 -33.79 25.08
N VAL A 123 -9.22 -34.31 26.01
CA VAL A 123 -8.30 -33.50 26.83
C VAL A 123 -7.20 -32.90 25.95
N GLU A 124 -6.60 -33.67 25.04
CA GLU A 124 -5.56 -33.17 24.15
C GLU A 124 -6.10 -32.13 23.15
N GLY A 125 -7.32 -32.34 22.61
CA GLY A 125 -7.99 -31.35 21.78
C GLY A 125 -8.30 -30.05 22.52
N MET A 126 -8.74 -30.12 23.79
CA MET A 126 -8.96 -28.93 24.61
C MET A 126 -7.65 -28.23 25.00
N LYS A 127 -6.56 -28.97 25.17
CA LYS A 127 -5.23 -28.40 25.42
C LYS A 127 -4.73 -27.59 24.22
N GLN A 128 -4.91 -28.11 23.00
CA GLN A 128 -4.57 -27.38 21.77
C GLN A 128 -5.42 -26.11 21.58
N VAL A 129 -6.71 -26.16 21.90
CA VAL A 129 -7.59 -24.98 21.86
C VAL A 129 -7.18 -23.94 22.93
N ALA A 130 -6.80 -24.39 24.12
CA ALA A 130 -6.32 -23.53 25.19
C ALA A 130 -4.98 -22.86 24.84
N GLU A 131 -4.03 -23.59 24.23
CA GLU A 131 -2.78 -23.03 23.73
C GLU A 131 -3.01 -21.99 22.62
N LEU A 132 -3.94 -22.27 21.71
CA LEU A 132 -4.32 -21.31 20.66
C LEU A 132 -4.97 -20.04 21.26
N LEU A 133 -5.84 -20.20 22.26
CA LEU A 133 -6.45 -19.09 23.00
C LEU A 133 -5.42 -18.27 23.78
N VAL A 134 -4.44 -18.91 24.41
CA VAL A 134 -3.33 -18.22 25.09
C VAL A 134 -2.49 -17.44 24.09
N HIS A 135 -2.21 -17.98 22.90
CA HIS A 135 -1.50 -17.24 21.86
C HIS A 135 -2.32 -16.07 21.29
N VAL A 136 -3.63 -16.25 21.05
CA VAL A 136 -4.50 -15.18 20.56
C VAL A 136 -4.69 -14.09 21.62
N LEU A 137 -4.84 -14.46 22.89
CA LEU A 137 -4.91 -13.52 24.01
C LEU A 137 -3.57 -12.85 24.28
N ALA A 138 -2.44 -13.53 24.10
CA ALA A 138 -1.11 -12.93 24.22
C ALA A 138 -0.81 -11.97 23.07
N VAL A 139 -1.26 -12.26 21.85
CA VAL A 139 -1.14 -11.36 20.69
C VAL A 139 -2.09 -10.18 20.81
N SER A 140 -3.30 -10.39 21.33
CA SER A 140 -4.28 -9.32 21.59
C SER A 140 -3.84 -8.46 22.77
N ALA A 141 -3.33 -9.06 23.84
CA ALA A 141 -2.70 -8.35 24.94
C ALA A 141 -1.49 -7.57 24.43
N ALA A 142 -0.60 -8.16 23.63
CA ALA A 142 0.54 -7.46 23.03
C ALA A 142 0.11 -6.33 22.05
N ALA A 143 -1.04 -6.45 21.39
CA ALA A 143 -1.59 -5.40 20.53
C ALA A 143 -2.18 -4.23 21.34
N TRP A 144 -2.75 -4.50 22.53
CA TRP A 144 -3.22 -3.48 23.47
C TRP A 144 -2.08 -2.90 24.32
N ASP A 145 -1.07 -3.71 24.64
CA ASP A 145 0.16 -3.32 25.31
C ASP A 145 1.16 -2.65 24.37
N PHE A 146 0.97 -2.63 23.05
CA PHE A 146 1.82 -1.81 22.18
C PHE A 146 1.60 -0.30 22.37
N GLN A 147 0.52 0.11 23.04
CA GLN A 147 0.36 1.47 23.57
C GLN A 147 0.79 1.64 25.04
N LEU A 148 1.02 0.55 25.78
CA LEU A 148 1.28 0.59 27.23
C LEU A 148 2.49 -0.23 27.72
N ILE A 149 3.34 -0.76 26.83
CA ILE A 149 4.69 -1.22 27.16
C ILE A 149 5.54 0.04 27.32
N ARG A 150 5.37 0.63 28.49
CA ARG A 150 6.46 1.20 29.25
C ARG A 150 7.55 0.12 29.30
N LEU A 151 8.52 0.19 28.40
CA LEU A 151 9.87 -0.39 28.52
C LEU A 151 10.52 0.18 29.79
N ARG A 152 9.99 -0.18 30.95
CA ARG A 152 10.51 0.14 32.27
C ARG A 152 11.67 -0.80 32.53
N ARG A 153 12.85 -0.47 31.99
CA ARG A 153 14.18 -0.62 32.64
C ARG A 153 15.37 -0.54 31.69
N VAL A 154 15.15 -0.48 30.38
CA VAL A 154 16.19 -0.08 29.44
C VAL A 154 15.70 1.17 28.77
N GLY A 155 16.31 2.31 29.08
CA GLY A 155 16.02 3.60 28.49
C GLY A 155 16.41 3.64 27.01
N CYS A 156 15.84 2.76 26.19
CA CYS A 156 15.81 2.94 24.75
C CYS A 156 14.90 4.14 24.50
N MET A 157 15.51 5.33 24.38
CA MET A 157 14.91 6.39 23.59
C MET A 157 14.57 5.76 22.23
N LEU A 158 13.29 5.45 22.02
CA LEU A 158 12.78 5.12 20.70
C LEU A 158 13.11 6.33 19.84
N SER A 159 14.20 6.23 19.07
CA SER A 159 14.55 7.24 18.09
C SER A 159 13.31 7.44 17.23
N GLN A 160 12.75 8.64 17.26
CA GLN A 160 11.49 8.95 16.57
C GLN A 160 11.61 8.75 15.05
N LYS A 161 12.85 8.59 14.55
CA LYS A 161 13.21 8.32 13.17
C LYS A 161 14.33 7.28 13.09
N ALA A 162 14.18 6.30 12.23
CA ALA A 162 15.24 5.36 11.85
C ALA A 162 15.36 5.33 10.33
N ILE A 163 16.54 5.04 9.79
CA ILE A 163 16.74 4.84 8.35
C ILE A 163 17.00 3.36 8.14
N HIS A 164 16.19 2.72 7.31
CA HIS A 164 16.35 1.32 6.93
C HIS A 164 16.34 1.21 5.41
N LEU A 165 17.42 0.67 4.83
CA LEU A 165 17.58 0.50 3.37
C LEU A 165 17.30 1.80 2.58
N GLY A 166 17.68 2.95 3.13
CA GLY A 166 17.48 4.26 2.51
C GLY A 166 16.05 4.83 2.62
N THR A 167 15.16 4.15 3.33
CA THR A 167 13.80 4.61 3.69
C THR A 167 13.77 5.09 5.13
N VAL A 168 13.23 6.28 5.36
CA VAL A 168 12.98 6.81 6.71
C VAL A 168 11.77 6.10 7.29
N ILE A 169 11.85 5.65 8.54
CA ILE A 169 10.77 5.03 9.31
C ILE A 169 10.55 5.89 10.56
N GLY A 170 9.30 6.10 10.95
CA GLY A 170 8.93 6.86 12.15
C GLY A 170 8.06 8.08 11.84
N SER A 171 8.02 9.04 12.76
CA SER A 171 7.15 10.21 12.63
C SER A 171 7.59 11.09 11.45
N GLY A 172 6.66 11.40 10.55
CA GLY A 172 6.93 12.18 9.33
C GLY A 172 7.73 11.46 8.25
N ALA A 173 7.88 10.13 8.35
CA ALA A 173 8.58 9.30 7.37
C ALA A 173 7.99 9.43 5.96
N ASP A 174 6.67 9.34 5.82
CA ASP A 174 5.99 9.37 4.51
C ASP A 174 6.32 10.64 3.72
N GLN A 175 6.23 11.80 4.36
CA GLN A 175 6.55 13.07 3.72
C GLN A 175 8.02 13.12 3.26
N ALA A 176 8.95 12.67 4.11
CA ALA A 176 10.37 12.65 3.76
C ALA A 176 10.67 11.69 2.60
N ASN A 177 10.10 10.48 2.64
CA ASN A 177 10.27 9.47 1.61
C ASN A 177 9.66 9.89 0.27
N ILE A 178 8.46 10.48 0.28
CA ILE A 178 7.80 10.95 -0.94
C ILE A 178 8.56 12.14 -1.55
N LYS A 179 9.03 13.10 -0.73
CA LYS A 179 9.86 14.22 -1.21
C LYS A 179 11.15 13.71 -1.87
N LYS A 180 11.81 12.73 -1.25
CA LYS A 180 12.98 12.06 -1.84
C LYS A 180 12.62 11.39 -3.17
N ALA A 181 11.53 10.64 -3.22
CA ALA A 181 11.06 9.98 -4.45
C ALA A 181 10.75 10.97 -5.58
N ILE A 182 10.19 12.15 -5.27
CA ILE A 182 9.99 13.23 -6.25
C ILE A 182 11.35 13.74 -6.78
N SER A 183 12.31 13.94 -5.89
CA SER A 183 13.65 14.38 -6.28
C SER A 183 14.34 13.34 -7.17
N ASP A 184 14.31 12.07 -6.79
CA ASP A 184 14.90 10.95 -7.56
C ASP A 184 14.25 10.80 -8.94
N LEU A 185 12.93 10.98 -9.01
CA LEU A 185 12.16 11.00 -10.25
C LEU A 185 12.63 12.13 -11.19
N HIS A 186 12.80 13.35 -10.67
CA HIS A 186 13.29 14.48 -11.47
C HIS A 186 14.72 14.26 -11.96
N VAL A 187 15.62 13.79 -11.10
CA VAL A 187 17.02 13.49 -11.45
C VAL A 187 17.07 12.43 -12.56
N SER A 188 16.37 11.31 -12.36
CA SER A 188 16.33 10.20 -13.32
C SER A 188 15.72 10.64 -14.66
N THR A 189 14.65 11.43 -14.62
CA THR A 189 14.02 11.97 -15.85
C THR A 189 14.96 12.90 -16.61
N ASN A 190 15.68 13.78 -15.91
CA ASN A 190 16.64 14.70 -16.54
C ASN A 190 17.82 13.93 -17.16
N MET A 191 18.30 12.88 -16.50
CA MET A 191 19.31 11.98 -17.05
C MET A 191 18.79 11.29 -18.32
N LEU A 192 17.56 10.75 -18.30
CA LEU A 192 16.97 10.13 -19.48
C LEU A 192 16.77 11.13 -20.62
N ALA A 193 16.30 12.33 -20.32
CA ALA A 193 16.05 13.36 -21.32
C ALA A 193 17.35 13.88 -21.96
N SER A 194 18.46 13.93 -21.22
CA SER A 194 19.75 14.37 -21.78
C SER A 194 20.47 13.27 -22.56
N THR A 195 20.36 12.01 -22.11
CA THR A 195 21.10 10.89 -22.70
C THR A 195 20.35 10.20 -23.83
N PHE A 196 19.01 10.10 -23.73
CA PHE A 196 18.17 9.32 -24.63
C PHE A 196 17.12 10.17 -25.35
N SER A 197 17.32 11.47 -25.47
CA SER A 197 16.43 12.38 -26.22
C SER A 197 16.20 11.94 -27.66
N HIS A 198 17.16 11.24 -28.29
CA HIS A 198 17.10 10.75 -29.66
C HIS A 198 16.61 9.31 -29.78
N CYS A 199 16.06 8.73 -28.72
CA CYS A 199 15.46 7.40 -28.81
C CYS A 199 13.99 7.47 -29.24
N SER A 200 13.51 6.38 -29.84
CA SER A 200 12.10 6.20 -30.18
C SER A 200 11.22 6.27 -28.92
N SER A 201 9.94 6.56 -29.13
CA SER A 201 8.95 6.64 -28.05
C SER A 201 8.87 5.37 -27.22
N ASP A 202 8.99 4.20 -27.85
CA ASP A 202 8.94 2.90 -27.18
C ASP A 202 10.15 2.62 -26.29
N VAL A 203 11.36 2.95 -26.77
CA VAL A 203 12.58 2.80 -25.97
C VAL A 203 12.54 3.73 -24.76
N LEU A 204 12.13 4.99 -24.95
CA LEU A 204 12.01 5.95 -23.86
C LEU A 204 10.94 5.56 -22.84
N CYS A 205 9.83 5.03 -23.31
CA CYS A 205 8.77 4.47 -22.47
C CYS A 205 9.31 3.34 -21.58
N SER A 206 10.07 2.40 -22.16
CA SER A 206 10.71 1.29 -21.41
C SER A 206 11.74 1.80 -20.40
N LEU A 207 12.61 2.73 -20.81
CA LEU A 207 13.63 3.33 -19.94
C LEU A 207 13.01 4.11 -18.79
N PHE A 208 11.93 4.86 -19.04
CA PHE A 208 11.21 5.60 -18.02
C PHE A 208 10.56 4.66 -17.00
N LYS A 209 9.90 3.59 -17.44
CA LYS A 209 9.33 2.57 -16.52
C LYS A 209 10.41 1.93 -15.66
N THR A 210 11.56 1.62 -16.24
CA THR A 210 12.63 0.92 -15.51
C THR A 210 13.31 1.84 -14.49
N ASN A 211 13.63 3.07 -14.89
CA ASN A 211 14.47 3.96 -14.08
C ASN A 211 13.68 4.96 -13.22
N CYS A 212 12.52 5.43 -13.70
CA CYS A 212 11.80 6.53 -13.05
C CYS A 212 10.62 6.07 -12.19
N THR A 213 10.16 4.82 -12.32
CA THR A 213 8.99 4.34 -11.56
C THR A 213 9.34 3.32 -10.49
N SER A 214 10.60 3.08 -10.12
CA SER A 214 10.94 2.06 -9.12
C SER A 214 10.25 2.26 -7.75
N PHE A 215 10.06 3.52 -7.31
CA PHE A 215 9.47 3.96 -6.03
C PHE A 215 9.62 2.93 -4.89
N TYR A 216 10.88 2.63 -4.56
CA TYR A 216 11.18 1.68 -3.51
C TYR A 216 10.58 2.13 -2.17
N GLY A 217 9.98 1.18 -1.44
CA GLY A 217 9.29 1.46 -0.17
C GLY A 217 7.89 2.05 -0.30
N SER A 218 7.38 2.29 -1.51
CA SER A 218 6.03 2.86 -1.71
C SER A 218 4.87 2.05 -1.10
N PRO A 219 4.93 0.72 -0.93
CA PRO A 219 3.88 -0.02 -0.21
C PRO A 219 3.69 0.41 1.24
N LEU A 220 4.66 1.08 1.84
CA LEU A 220 4.61 1.54 3.24
C LEU A 220 4.06 2.95 3.38
N TRP A 221 3.91 3.70 2.28
CA TRP A 221 3.42 5.07 2.32
C TRP A 221 1.92 5.12 2.56
N ASN A 222 1.45 6.17 3.21
CA ASN A 222 0.04 6.51 3.21
C ASN A 222 -0.38 7.10 1.86
N LEU A 223 -1.15 6.33 1.08
CA LEU A 223 -1.56 6.71 -0.28
C LEU A 223 -2.65 7.77 -0.32
N ASP A 224 -3.30 8.06 0.81
CA ASP A 224 -4.37 9.07 0.94
C ASP A 224 -3.83 10.50 1.18
N GLN A 225 -2.50 10.66 1.28
CA GLN A 225 -1.91 11.95 1.64
C GLN A 225 -1.73 12.91 0.46
N THR A 226 -1.79 14.21 0.76
CA THR A 226 -1.51 15.30 -0.18
C THR A 226 -0.16 15.18 -0.87
N HIS A 227 0.85 14.60 -0.20
CA HIS A 227 2.18 14.39 -0.80
C HIS A 227 2.16 13.37 -1.94
N THR A 228 1.28 12.37 -1.90
CA THR A 228 1.09 11.41 -3.00
C THR A 228 0.53 12.12 -4.24
N ILE A 229 -0.35 13.12 -4.04
CA ILE A 229 -0.85 13.97 -5.13
C ILE A 229 0.30 14.80 -5.75
N GLN A 230 1.19 15.36 -4.93
CA GLN A 230 2.37 16.08 -5.42
C GLN A 230 3.30 15.19 -6.24
N LEU A 231 3.50 13.93 -5.81
CA LEU A 231 4.25 12.94 -6.57
C LEU A 231 3.58 12.64 -7.92
N HIS A 232 2.27 12.45 -7.95
CA HIS A 232 1.52 12.24 -9.20
C HIS A 232 1.65 13.45 -10.15
N ILE A 233 1.52 14.68 -9.66
CA ILE A 233 1.73 15.89 -10.47
C ILE A 233 3.16 15.91 -11.05
N SER A 234 4.17 15.61 -10.22
CA SER A 234 5.58 15.61 -10.63
C SER A 234 5.86 14.54 -11.68
N TRP A 235 5.28 13.35 -11.53
CA TRP A 235 5.34 12.26 -12.50
C TRP A 235 4.77 12.65 -13.86
N ARG A 236 3.57 13.26 -13.89
CA ARG A 236 2.98 13.77 -15.14
C ARG A 236 3.85 14.83 -15.82
N LYS A 237 4.41 15.76 -15.04
CA LYS A 237 5.33 16.79 -15.57
C LYS A 237 6.61 16.17 -16.15
N CYS A 238 7.16 15.16 -15.48
CA CYS A 238 8.34 14.44 -15.94
C CYS A 238 8.08 13.73 -17.28
N ILE A 239 6.93 13.07 -17.43
CA ILE A 239 6.53 12.46 -18.70
C ILE A 239 6.35 13.53 -19.78
N GLY A 240 5.61 14.60 -19.47
CA GLY A 240 5.43 15.71 -20.42
C GLY A 240 6.76 16.25 -20.94
N LYS A 241 7.72 16.47 -20.03
CA LYS A 241 9.08 16.89 -20.39
C LYS A 241 9.82 15.86 -21.24
N LEU A 242 9.82 14.59 -20.85
CA LEU A 242 10.54 13.53 -21.54
C LEU A 242 10.00 13.27 -22.96
N PHE A 243 8.69 13.40 -23.13
CA PHE A 243 8.02 13.19 -24.40
C PHE A 243 7.89 14.46 -25.25
N GLY A 244 8.24 15.63 -24.72
CA GLY A 244 8.08 16.90 -25.44
C GLY A 244 6.62 17.28 -25.65
N LEU A 245 5.76 16.90 -24.71
CA LEU A 245 4.33 17.19 -24.76
C LEU A 245 4.07 18.65 -24.40
N HIS A 246 3.00 19.21 -24.97
CA HIS A 246 2.58 20.57 -24.65
C HIS A 246 2.15 20.66 -23.17
N PRO A 247 2.44 21.77 -22.45
CA PRO A 247 2.04 21.89 -21.03
C PRO A 247 0.53 21.80 -20.77
N ARG A 248 -0.30 22.03 -21.80
CA ARG A 248 -1.77 21.89 -21.75
C ARG A 248 -2.27 20.49 -22.13
N THR A 249 -1.39 19.53 -22.43
CA THR A 249 -1.80 18.15 -22.71
C THR A 249 -2.58 17.61 -21.51
N ARG A 250 -3.79 17.08 -21.78
CA ARG A 250 -4.67 16.59 -20.73
C ARG A 250 -4.03 15.41 -19.99
N SER A 251 -4.14 15.41 -18.66
CA SER A 251 -3.54 14.39 -17.81
C SER A 251 -4.06 12.99 -18.07
N LYS A 252 -5.32 12.85 -18.53
CA LYS A 252 -5.96 11.56 -18.80
C LYS A 252 -5.24 10.73 -19.87
N TYR A 253 -4.53 11.36 -20.79
CA TYR A 253 -3.84 10.66 -21.89
C TYR A 253 -2.44 10.18 -21.52
N ILE A 254 -1.83 10.77 -20.48
CA ILE A 254 -0.44 10.49 -20.10
C ILE A 254 -0.17 9.00 -19.82
N PRO A 255 -1.02 8.26 -19.08
CA PRO A 255 -0.82 6.83 -18.84
C PRO A 255 -0.79 6.01 -20.15
N SER A 256 -1.73 6.28 -21.06
CA SER A 256 -1.82 5.60 -22.36
C SER A 256 -0.61 5.88 -23.24
N LEU A 257 -0.08 7.12 -23.23
CA LEU A 257 1.14 7.51 -23.95
C LEU A 257 2.36 6.72 -23.51
N VAL A 258 2.51 6.53 -22.20
CA VAL A 258 3.63 5.76 -21.63
C VAL A 258 3.27 4.27 -21.54
N ARG A 259 2.15 3.82 -22.14
CA ARG A 259 1.70 2.43 -22.12
C ARG A 259 1.76 1.82 -20.70
N CYS A 260 1.41 2.59 -19.68
CA CYS A 260 1.45 2.18 -18.28
C CYS A 260 0.23 2.66 -17.53
N SER A 261 -0.09 2.00 -16.41
CA SER A 261 -1.14 2.48 -15.52
C SER A 261 -0.80 3.85 -14.93
N ASP A 262 -1.83 4.58 -14.52
CA ASP A 262 -1.64 5.87 -13.84
C ASP A 262 -0.86 5.65 -12.52
N LEU A 263 -0.14 6.67 -12.07
CA LEU A 263 0.72 6.54 -10.90
C LEU A 263 -0.03 6.07 -9.63
N PRO A 264 -1.21 6.60 -9.29
CA PRO A 264 -1.99 6.10 -8.15
C PRO A 264 -2.29 4.60 -8.26
N VAL A 265 -2.62 4.12 -9.47
CA VAL A 265 -2.88 2.69 -9.74
C VAL A 265 -1.60 1.87 -9.59
N GLN A 266 -0.45 2.36 -10.05
CA GLN A 266 0.84 1.68 -9.85
C GLN A 266 1.18 1.54 -8.36
N LEU A 267 1.03 2.62 -7.58
CA LEU A 267 1.28 2.61 -6.14
C LEU A 267 0.31 1.67 -5.41
N LEU A 268 -0.97 1.73 -5.76
CA LEU A 268 -2.01 0.86 -5.20
C LEU A 268 -1.78 -0.61 -5.54
N SER A 269 -1.37 -0.91 -6.78
CA SER A 269 -1.03 -2.27 -7.23
C SER A 269 0.18 -2.84 -6.47
N ARG A 270 1.18 -2.00 -6.16
CA ARG A 270 2.33 -2.40 -5.33
C ARG A 270 1.94 -2.67 -3.89
N PHE A 271 1.12 -1.81 -3.31
CA PHE A 271 0.55 -2.02 -1.98
C PHE A 271 -0.24 -3.33 -1.94
N ALA A 272 -1.11 -3.55 -2.93
CA ALA A 272 -1.93 -4.76 -3.03
C ALA A 272 -1.08 -6.04 -3.08
N ASN A 273 -0.01 -6.05 -3.88
CA ASN A 273 0.94 -7.17 -3.94
C ASN A 273 1.69 -7.38 -2.62
N PHE A 274 2.16 -6.30 -1.99
CA PHE A 274 2.85 -6.35 -0.71
C PHE A 274 1.94 -6.93 0.38
N TRP A 275 0.72 -6.41 0.50
CA TRP A 275 -0.24 -6.87 1.49
C TRP A 275 -0.64 -8.33 1.25
N TYR A 276 -0.92 -8.73 0.00
CA TYR A 276 -1.22 -10.12 -0.35
C TYR A 276 -0.09 -11.06 0.08
N LYS A 277 1.17 -10.73 -0.24
CA LYS A 277 2.34 -11.53 0.16
C LYS A 277 2.51 -11.63 1.68
N CYS A 278 2.10 -10.62 2.44
CA CYS A 278 2.13 -10.66 3.89
C CYS A 278 0.98 -11.53 4.44
N SER A 279 -0.24 -11.35 3.94
CA SER A 279 -1.45 -12.06 4.39
C SER A 279 -1.43 -13.56 4.14
N PHE A 280 -0.79 -13.98 3.05
CA PHE A 280 -0.66 -15.38 2.64
C PHE A 280 0.77 -15.93 2.84
N ASN A 281 1.56 -15.26 3.69
CA ASN A 281 2.90 -15.75 4.04
C ASN A 281 2.85 -17.01 4.90
N ALA A 282 3.82 -17.92 4.72
CA ALA A 282 3.99 -19.08 5.59
C ALA A 282 4.32 -18.67 7.04
N ASN A 283 4.95 -17.51 7.25
CA ASN A 283 5.17 -16.94 8.56
C ASN A 283 3.84 -16.49 9.17
N THR A 284 3.35 -17.27 10.14
CA THR A 284 2.07 -17.05 10.82
C THR A 284 1.98 -15.67 11.46
N LEU A 285 3.06 -15.15 12.04
CA LEU A 285 3.06 -13.83 12.67
C LEU A 285 2.83 -12.73 11.63
N LEU A 286 3.53 -12.77 10.50
CA LEU A 286 3.37 -11.79 9.43
C LEU A 286 1.95 -11.83 8.85
N SER A 287 1.40 -13.04 8.62
CA SER A 287 0.03 -13.23 8.16
C SER A 287 -0.99 -12.69 9.17
N ILE A 288 -0.80 -12.93 10.46
CA ILE A 288 -1.66 -12.39 11.51
C ILE A 288 -1.59 -10.86 11.51
N CYS A 289 -0.39 -10.27 11.49
CA CYS A 289 -0.22 -8.81 11.47
C CYS A 289 -0.90 -8.16 10.24
N ALA A 290 -0.74 -8.75 9.06
CA ALA A 290 -1.37 -8.26 7.83
C ALA A 290 -2.91 -8.40 7.86
N LYS A 291 -3.45 -9.44 8.49
CA LYS A 291 -4.89 -9.61 8.67
C LYS A 291 -5.46 -8.66 9.72
N LEU A 292 -4.73 -8.44 10.82
CA LEU A 292 -5.09 -7.46 11.83
C LEU A 292 -5.11 -6.03 11.27
N SER A 293 -4.38 -5.75 10.19
CA SER A 293 -4.45 -4.42 9.58
C SER A 293 -5.83 -4.08 9.04
N LEU A 294 -6.68 -5.06 8.71
CA LEU A 294 -8.05 -4.85 8.20
C LEU A 294 -8.96 -4.13 9.20
N THR A 295 -8.74 -4.34 10.49
CA THR A 295 -9.58 -3.78 11.58
C THR A 295 -8.92 -2.60 12.28
N SER A 296 -7.66 -2.28 11.92
CA SER A 296 -6.89 -1.23 12.57
C SER A 296 -7.12 0.16 11.96
N SER A 297 -6.56 1.20 12.59
CA SER A 297 -6.42 2.55 12.04
C SER A 297 -5.03 2.82 11.42
N SER A 298 -4.29 1.76 11.08
CA SER A 298 -2.94 1.86 10.53
C SER A 298 -2.92 2.40 9.08
N ILE A 299 -1.74 2.82 8.60
CA ILE A 299 -1.52 3.17 7.20
C ILE A 299 -1.96 2.05 6.26
N ALA A 300 -1.65 0.80 6.60
CA ALA A 300 -2.08 -0.36 5.84
C ALA A 300 -3.61 -0.48 5.78
N ALA A 301 -4.32 -0.18 6.88
CA ALA A 301 -5.78 -0.15 6.90
C ALA A 301 -6.36 0.95 5.99
N CYS A 302 -5.77 2.16 6.02
CA CYS A 302 -6.16 3.25 5.13
C CYS A 302 -5.97 2.85 3.65
N ASN A 303 -4.81 2.31 3.31
CA ASN A 303 -4.53 1.84 1.95
C ASN A 303 -5.44 0.68 1.52
N LEU A 304 -5.82 -0.22 2.44
CA LEU A 304 -6.80 -1.28 2.18
C LEU A 304 -8.19 -0.72 1.87
N LYS A 305 -8.62 0.33 2.58
CA LYS A 305 -9.89 1.01 2.29
C LYS A 305 -9.87 1.66 0.90
N LEU A 306 -8.76 2.32 0.54
CA LEU A 306 -8.57 2.85 -0.82
C LEU A 306 -8.60 1.74 -1.88
N LEU A 307 -7.93 0.61 -1.61
CA LEU A 307 -7.92 -0.54 -2.50
C LEU A 307 -9.32 -1.15 -2.69
N ALA A 308 -10.04 -1.34 -1.59
CA ALA A 308 -11.40 -1.86 -1.59
C ALA A 308 -12.34 -0.94 -2.38
N ALA A 309 -12.25 0.37 -2.15
CA ALA A 309 -13.00 1.40 -2.88
C ALA A 309 -12.68 1.39 -4.38
N TYR A 310 -11.39 1.28 -4.75
CA TYR A 310 -10.96 1.22 -6.15
C TYR A 310 -11.48 -0.03 -6.88
N LEU A 311 -11.55 -1.16 -6.18
CA LEU A 311 -12.06 -2.44 -6.71
C LEU A 311 -13.57 -2.60 -6.57
N SER A 312 -14.30 -1.60 -6.04
CA SER A 312 -15.73 -1.67 -5.76
C SER A 312 -16.12 -2.89 -4.92
N CYS A 313 -15.33 -3.23 -3.91
CA CYS A 313 -15.57 -4.35 -3.00
C CYS A 313 -15.40 -3.93 -1.54
N ASP A 314 -15.86 -4.76 -0.60
CA ASP A 314 -15.58 -4.55 0.82
C ASP A 314 -14.19 -5.08 1.19
N ALA A 315 -13.60 -4.51 2.25
CA ALA A 315 -12.26 -4.90 2.69
C ALA A 315 -12.17 -6.38 3.14
N SER A 316 -13.26 -6.99 3.61
CA SER A 316 -13.27 -8.39 4.02
C SER A 316 -13.19 -9.33 2.82
N SER A 317 -13.86 -8.97 1.73
CA SER A 317 -13.82 -9.69 0.45
C SER A 317 -12.41 -9.77 -0.13
N LEU A 318 -11.53 -8.79 0.14
CA LEU A 318 -10.12 -8.83 -0.31
C LEU A 318 -9.37 -10.06 0.22
N CYS A 319 -9.71 -10.56 1.42
CA CYS A 319 -9.10 -11.78 1.97
C CYS A 319 -9.53 -13.05 1.25
N MET A 320 -10.71 -13.03 0.62
CA MET A 320 -11.34 -14.19 0.03
C MET A 320 -10.94 -14.42 -1.43
N LEU A 321 -10.38 -13.41 -2.09
CA LEU A 321 -10.10 -13.44 -3.53
C LEU A 321 -9.09 -14.52 -3.95
N GLY A 322 -8.26 -15.05 -3.03
CA GLY A 322 -7.34 -16.18 -3.26
C GLY A 322 -6.23 -15.94 -4.28
N ALA A 323 -6.36 -14.93 -5.15
CA ALA A 323 -5.47 -14.57 -6.23
C ALA A 323 -4.74 -13.24 -5.95
N PRO A 324 -3.60 -12.98 -6.63
CA PRO A 324 -2.82 -11.77 -6.40
C PRO A 324 -3.62 -10.49 -6.64
N LEU A 325 -3.83 -9.68 -5.61
CA LEU A 325 -4.65 -8.46 -5.71
C LEU A 325 -4.13 -7.45 -6.76
N SER A 326 -2.83 -7.49 -7.06
CA SER A 326 -2.25 -6.62 -8.08
C SER A 326 -2.80 -6.84 -9.48
N SER A 327 -3.19 -8.07 -9.85
CA SER A 327 -3.79 -8.33 -11.17
C SER A 327 -5.16 -7.71 -11.29
N PHE A 328 -5.99 -7.83 -10.25
CA PHE A 328 -7.32 -7.19 -10.21
C PHE A 328 -7.23 -5.67 -10.35
N VAL A 329 -6.25 -5.04 -9.69
CA VAL A 329 -6.01 -3.58 -9.82
C VAL A 329 -5.66 -3.21 -11.26
N GLN A 330 -4.80 -3.98 -11.92
CA GLN A 330 -4.41 -3.70 -13.31
C GLN A 330 -5.56 -3.98 -14.29
N ASP A 331 -6.34 -5.03 -14.07
CA ASP A 331 -7.49 -5.36 -14.92
C ASP A 331 -8.61 -4.33 -14.79
N GLN A 332 -8.87 -3.85 -13.57
CA GLN A 332 -9.81 -2.75 -13.34
C GLN A 332 -9.36 -1.47 -14.05
N TRP A 333 -8.06 -1.14 -14.00
CA TRP A 333 -7.53 -0.02 -14.75
C TRP A 333 -7.69 -0.21 -16.27
N LYS A 334 -7.33 -1.38 -16.82
CA LYS A 334 -7.50 -1.65 -18.26
C LYS A 334 -8.94 -1.47 -18.72
N ARG A 335 -9.92 -1.91 -17.92
CA ARG A 335 -11.35 -1.72 -18.23
C ARG A 335 -11.80 -0.26 -18.15
N SER A 336 -11.11 0.57 -17.38
CA SER A 336 -11.42 2.01 -17.25
C SER A 336 -10.86 2.86 -18.39
N VAL A 337 -9.86 2.36 -19.13
CA VAL A 337 -9.28 3.06 -20.28
C VAL A 337 -10.22 2.90 -21.47
N ARG A 338 -10.61 4.02 -22.08
CA ARG A 338 -11.46 4.02 -23.28
C ARG A 338 -10.63 3.72 -24.53
N ASP A 339 -11.19 3.01 -25.50
CA ASP A 339 -10.51 2.67 -26.77
C ASP A 339 -9.97 3.92 -27.49
N GLY A 340 -10.72 5.03 -27.45
CA GLY A 340 -10.30 6.31 -28.02
C GLY A 340 -9.02 6.88 -27.39
N GLU A 341 -8.76 6.61 -26.10
CA GLU A 341 -7.55 7.09 -25.42
C GLU A 341 -6.31 6.29 -25.86
N ALA A 342 -6.47 5.01 -26.20
CA ALA A 342 -5.40 4.18 -26.72
C ALA A 342 -5.03 4.57 -28.17
N ALA A 343 -6.04 4.81 -29.02
CA ALA A 343 -5.82 5.29 -30.38
C ALA A 343 -5.12 6.65 -30.40
N LEU A 344 -5.57 7.59 -29.56
CA LEU A 344 -4.94 8.90 -29.41
C LEU A 344 -3.48 8.79 -28.96
N ALA A 345 -3.21 7.90 -28.00
CA ALA A 345 -1.85 7.67 -27.53
C ALA A 345 -0.93 7.12 -28.61
N SER A 346 -1.42 6.23 -29.49
CA SER A 346 -0.67 5.75 -30.65
C SER A 346 -0.35 6.89 -31.62
N ALA A 347 -1.35 7.70 -31.98
CA ALA A 347 -1.17 8.83 -32.88
C ALA A 347 -0.14 9.85 -32.36
N VAL A 348 -0.17 10.16 -31.06
CA VAL A 348 0.81 11.05 -30.43
C VAL A 348 2.23 10.44 -30.47
N ALA A 349 2.38 9.14 -30.24
CA ALA A 349 3.68 8.47 -30.31
C ALA A 349 4.25 8.51 -31.73
N GLU A 350 3.42 8.23 -32.74
CA GLU A 350 3.81 8.30 -34.16
C GLU A 350 4.19 9.71 -34.59
N LEU A 351 3.38 10.72 -34.28
CA LEU A 351 3.67 12.11 -34.58
C LEU A 351 4.98 12.57 -33.93
N ARG A 352 5.24 12.13 -32.69
CA ARG A 352 6.50 12.42 -32.00
C ARG A 352 7.70 11.78 -32.69
N ASP A 353 7.58 10.52 -33.12
CA ASP A 353 8.66 9.83 -33.82
C ASP A 353 8.95 10.48 -35.19
N VAL A 354 7.94 11.01 -35.88
CA VAL A 354 8.11 11.87 -37.07
C VAL A 354 8.83 13.17 -36.73
N VAL A 355 8.40 13.89 -35.68
CA VAL A 355 9.04 15.16 -35.25
C VAL A 355 10.51 14.96 -34.90
N ARG A 356 10.90 13.76 -34.48
CA ARG A 356 12.28 13.40 -34.13
C ARG A 356 13.08 12.81 -35.29
N GLY A 357 12.46 12.62 -36.46
CA GLY A 357 13.11 12.05 -37.63
C GLY A 357 13.34 10.54 -37.55
N HIS A 358 12.66 9.81 -36.66
CA HIS A 358 12.75 8.34 -36.58
C HIS A 358 11.91 7.63 -37.64
N SER A 359 10.91 8.32 -38.19
CA SER A 359 10.01 7.78 -39.20
C SER A 359 10.10 8.62 -40.46
N SER A 360 10.19 7.95 -41.62
CA SER A 360 10.17 8.61 -42.94
C SER A 360 8.85 9.34 -43.13
N PRO A 361 8.83 10.69 -43.19
CA PRO A 361 7.57 11.39 -43.12
C PRO A 361 6.87 11.49 -44.48
N ILE A 362 5.55 11.28 -44.49
CA ILE A 362 4.65 11.92 -45.46
C ILE A 362 4.44 13.40 -45.07
N LEU A 363 4.52 13.71 -43.77
CA LEU A 363 4.28 15.03 -43.18
C LEU A 363 5.59 15.77 -42.90
N SER A 364 5.67 17.05 -43.22
CA SER A 364 6.79 17.88 -42.74
C SER A 364 6.87 17.91 -41.21
N ILE A 365 8.05 18.17 -40.66
CA ILE A 365 8.25 18.31 -39.19
C ILE A 365 7.34 19.40 -38.61
N ALA A 366 7.09 20.48 -39.36
CA ALA A 366 6.21 21.57 -38.95
C ALA A 366 4.74 21.11 -38.85
N GLU A 367 4.26 20.36 -39.84
CA GLU A 367 2.91 19.79 -39.82
C GLU A 367 2.74 18.78 -38.69
N ALA A 368 3.72 17.91 -38.47
CA ALA A 368 3.69 16.93 -37.39
C ALA A 368 3.64 17.61 -36.00
N ARG A 369 4.39 18.71 -35.79
CA ARG A 369 4.31 19.52 -34.56
C ARG A 369 2.95 20.18 -34.38
N ARG A 370 2.35 20.70 -35.46
CA ARG A 370 1.01 21.31 -35.42
C ARG A 370 -0.05 20.28 -35.05
N LEU A 371 -0.06 19.13 -35.72
CA LEU A 371 -0.99 18.04 -35.42
C LEU A 371 -0.80 17.51 -33.99
N LEU A 372 0.44 17.38 -33.53
CA LEU A 372 0.72 16.97 -32.14
C LEU A 372 0.07 17.93 -31.14
N LEU A 373 0.12 19.24 -31.41
CA LEU A 373 -0.53 20.26 -30.58
C LEU A 373 -2.05 20.13 -30.62
N GLU A 374 -2.64 20.02 -31.81
CA GLU A 374 -4.10 19.88 -32.00
C GLU A 374 -4.63 18.62 -31.29
N VAL A 375 -3.95 17.49 -31.45
CA VAL A 375 -4.26 16.20 -30.80
C VAL A 375 -4.13 16.30 -29.28
N CYS A 376 -3.13 17.02 -28.76
CA CYS A 376 -2.97 17.21 -27.32
C CYS A 376 -4.05 18.11 -26.70
N LEU A 377 -4.67 18.98 -27.50
CA LEU A 377 -5.66 19.97 -27.05
C LEU A 377 -7.11 19.52 -27.31
N SER A 378 -7.33 18.49 -28.13
CA SER A 378 -8.68 18.06 -28.52
C SER A 378 -9.52 17.58 -27.33
N GLU A 379 -10.80 17.91 -27.37
CA GLU A 379 -11.80 17.39 -26.43
C GLU A 379 -12.37 16.08 -26.98
N VAL A 380 -11.67 14.96 -26.75
CA VAL A 380 -12.25 13.61 -26.97
C VAL A 380 -13.10 13.19 -25.78
#